data_AF-A0A8H4P4L2-F1
#
_entry.id   AF-A0A8H4P4L2-F1
#
_cell.length_a   1.000
_cell.length_b   1.000
_cell.length_c   1.000
_cell.angle_alpha   90.00
_cell.angle_beta   90.00
_cell.angle_gamma   90.00
#
_symmetry.space_group_name_H-M   'P 1'
#
loop_
_entity.id
_entity.type
_entity.pdbx_description
1 polymer ?
#
loop_
_entity_poly.entity_id
_entity_poly.type
_entity_poly.pdbx_seq_one_letter_code
_entity_poly.pdbx_strand_id
1 'polypeptide(L)'
;MAKNNTPKSTFDHSKVDPLDLDARRVHMEAFFKHLELWDETKVKKLREQAVEGLCVKLDTKNRLDVGLQYFEYSVDRIVWANIFHRAKKLPDKPEWPWSEVPDLQDMSDGTSPVYREWRIRNGKPVEEARDSAPATKPSSAEIGSEVEEKEQKLADSATNLKRAQTDIDNLQKDLNSKRVRIENEASSFASFEQRLRLVEAKLEKAVADQEAHQCLKIPEGVTGDLAKLYLRLADELRDVPSVPDTTGKVDLTQVAVELAYLVDGHNAKRNLLDFIETSPGGFYCLEQVIKGKSRPPVDDELVCPEHHDCVLAEVVCVGGKFALSFAKSK
;
A
#
# COMPACT_ATOMS: atom_id res chain seq x y z
N MET A 1 18.80 -3.89 -29.44
CA MET A 1 18.21 -4.60 -28.28
C MET A 1 19.22 -5.62 -27.79
N ALA A 2 19.97 -5.28 -26.74
CA ALA A 2 20.95 -6.18 -26.15
C ALA A 2 20.20 -7.25 -25.33
N LYS A 3 20.40 -8.53 -25.69
CA LYS A 3 19.95 -9.65 -24.85
C LYS A 3 20.82 -9.62 -23.60
N ASN A 4 20.25 -9.16 -22.49
CA ASN A 4 20.91 -9.26 -21.19
C ASN A 4 21.19 -10.74 -20.92
N ASN A 5 22.47 -11.11 -20.93
CA ASN A 5 22.96 -12.38 -20.42
C ASN A 5 22.73 -12.37 -18.91
N THR A 6 21.51 -12.72 -18.48
CA THR A 6 21.26 -13.06 -17.08
C THR A 6 22.14 -14.28 -16.77
N PRO A 7 23.03 -14.20 -15.77
CA PRO A 7 23.85 -15.35 -15.39
C PRO A 7 22.93 -16.54 -15.15
N LYS A 8 23.17 -17.65 -15.85
CA LYS A 8 22.47 -18.92 -15.63
C LYS A 8 22.58 -19.25 -14.14
N SER A 9 21.42 -19.22 -13.46
CA SER A 9 21.30 -19.46 -12.02
C SER A 9 22.07 -20.70 -11.60
N THR A 10 22.99 -20.52 -10.65
CA THR A 10 23.80 -21.56 -9.99
C THR A 10 22.99 -22.49 -9.08
N PHE A 11 21.67 -22.30 -8.95
CA PHE A 11 20.80 -23.13 -8.12
C PHE A 11 19.99 -24.11 -8.98
N ASP A 12 20.49 -25.34 -9.08
CA ASP A 12 19.80 -26.44 -9.75
C ASP A 12 18.88 -27.17 -8.77
N HIS A 13 17.59 -26.81 -8.78
CA HIS A 13 16.57 -27.40 -7.91
C HIS A 13 16.37 -28.90 -8.12
N SER A 14 16.71 -29.43 -9.30
CA SER A 14 16.48 -30.84 -9.65
C SER A 14 17.36 -31.82 -8.89
N LYS A 15 18.41 -31.32 -8.21
CA LYS A 15 19.33 -32.13 -7.39
C LYS A 15 18.88 -32.34 -5.95
N VAL A 16 17.77 -31.71 -5.54
CA VAL A 16 17.25 -31.81 -4.19
C VAL A 16 15.99 -32.65 -4.23
N ASP A 17 16.00 -33.74 -3.46
CA ASP A 17 14.83 -34.58 -3.28
C ASP A 17 13.68 -33.75 -2.65
N PRO A 18 12.53 -33.61 -3.34
CA PRO A 18 11.39 -32.88 -2.80
C PRO A 18 10.76 -33.53 -1.58
N LEU A 19 11.06 -34.78 -1.25
CA LEU A 19 10.48 -35.51 -0.13
C LEU A 19 11.36 -35.45 1.13
N ASP A 20 12.65 -35.17 0.97
CA ASP A 20 13.59 -34.93 2.07
C ASP A 20 13.37 -33.53 2.68
N LEU A 21 12.83 -33.50 3.90
CA LEU A 21 12.52 -32.27 4.62
C LEU A 21 13.75 -31.38 4.85
N ASP A 22 14.85 -31.98 5.27
CA ASP A 22 16.05 -31.24 5.66
C ASP A 22 16.77 -30.72 4.42
N ALA A 23 16.89 -31.55 3.38
CA ALA A 23 17.48 -31.14 2.10
C ALA A 23 16.69 -29.98 1.46
N ARG A 24 15.35 -30.04 1.45
CA ARG A 24 14.51 -28.92 0.97
C ARG A 24 14.76 -27.63 1.72
N ARG A 25 14.77 -27.68 3.06
CA ARG A 25 14.91 -26.47 3.89
C ARG A 25 16.30 -25.84 3.77
N VAL A 26 17.35 -26.65 3.73
CA VAL A 26 18.73 -26.21 3.46
C VAL A 26 18.82 -25.53 2.09
N HIS A 27 18.20 -26.13 1.07
CA HIS A 27 18.16 -25.53 -0.28
C HIS A 27 17.40 -24.21 -0.32
N MET A 28 16.22 -24.14 0.29
CA MET A 28 15.43 -22.91 0.39
C MET A 28 16.21 -21.79 1.09
N GLU A 29 16.88 -22.09 2.20
CA GLU A 29 17.73 -21.13 2.90
C GLU A 29 18.86 -20.61 2.02
N ALA A 30 19.61 -21.50 1.36
CA ALA A 30 20.70 -21.11 0.47
C ALA A 30 20.19 -20.24 -0.70
N PHE A 31 19.05 -20.61 -1.29
CA PHE A 31 18.43 -19.87 -2.39
C PHE A 31 17.96 -18.48 -1.95
N PHE A 32 17.29 -18.35 -0.80
CA PHE A 32 16.86 -17.06 -0.29
C PHE A 32 18.03 -16.17 0.14
N LYS A 33 19.11 -16.76 0.69
CA LYS A 33 20.34 -16.02 1.00
C LYS A 33 20.98 -15.42 -0.26
N HIS A 34 21.01 -16.18 -1.36
CA HIS A 34 21.54 -15.71 -2.63
C HIS A 34 20.77 -14.50 -3.20
N LEU A 35 19.45 -14.45 -2.98
CA LEU A 35 18.59 -13.35 -3.41
C LEU A 35 18.52 -12.19 -2.40
N GLU A 36 19.30 -12.23 -1.31
CA GLU A 36 19.26 -11.27 -0.20
C GLU A 36 17.85 -11.16 0.44
N LEU A 37 17.07 -12.24 0.38
CA LEU A 37 15.72 -12.32 0.95
C LEU A 37 15.68 -13.04 2.30
N TRP A 38 16.78 -13.68 2.71
CA TRP A 38 16.85 -14.44 3.96
C TRP A 38 16.97 -13.52 5.18
N ASP A 39 15.97 -13.61 6.05
CA ASP A 39 15.97 -13.05 7.39
C ASP A 39 15.37 -14.12 8.30
N GLU A 40 16.21 -14.75 9.13
CA GLU A 40 15.85 -15.91 9.94
C GLU A 40 14.61 -15.64 10.82
N THR A 41 14.53 -14.44 11.41
CA THR A 41 13.39 -14.06 12.26
C THR A 41 12.11 -13.93 11.45
N LYS A 42 12.18 -13.30 10.27
CA LYS A 42 11.02 -13.18 9.37
C LYS A 42 10.58 -14.52 8.79
N VAL A 43 11.52 -15.38 8.40
CA VAL A 43 11.25 -16.71 7.85
C VAL A 43 10.60 -17.59 8.90
N LYS A 44 11.10 -17.59 10.14
CA LYS A 44 10.49 -18.31 11.26
C LYS A 44 9.04 -17.87 11.49
N LYS A 45 8.78 -16.55 11.56
CA LYS A 45 7.43 -16.01 11.69
C LYS A 45 6.52 -16.39 10.51
N LEU A 46 7.06 -16.38 9.29
CA LEU A 46 6.34 -16.82 8.10
C LEU A 46 5.97 -18.30 8.15
N ARG A 47 6.86 -19.15 8.68
CA ARG A 47 6.57 -20.57 8.89
C ARG A 47 5.46 -20.78 9.90
N GLU A 48 5.50 -20.09 11.05
CA GLU A 48 4.43 -20.14 12.05
C GLU A 48 3.07 -19.74 11.44
N GLN A 49 3.05 -18.66 10.64
CA GLN A 49 1.85 -18.21 9.91
C GLN A 49 1.39 -19.25 8.86
N ALA A 50 2.32 -19.88 8.16
CA ALA A 50 2.03 -20.92 7.17
C ALA A 50 1.43 -22.18 7.82
N VAL A 51 1.97 -22.60 8.97
CA VAL A 51 1.45 -23.70 9.79
C VAL A 51 0.01 -23.40 10.20
N GLU A 52 -0.24 -22.26 10.84
CA GLU A 52 -1.58 -21.88 11.29
C GLU A 52 -2.59 -21.83 10.13
N GLY A 53 -2.21 -21.18 9.02
CA GLY A 53 -3.07 -21.09 7.83
C GLY A 53 -3.35 -22.45 7.18
N LEU A 54 -2.37 -23.36 7.17
CA LEU A 54 -2.57 -24.72 6.66
C LEU A 54 -3.49 -25.53 7.58
N CYS A 55 -3.32 -25.44 8.90
CA CYS A 55 -4.18 -26.13 9.87
C CYS A 55 -5.65 -25.73 9.71
N VAL A 56 -5.93 -24.41 9.64
CA VAL A 56 -7.29 -23.89 9.39
C VAL A 56 -7.86 -24.43 8.08
N LYS A 57 -7.04 -24.47 7.02
CA LYS A 57 -7.46 -24.99 5.71
C LYS A 57 -7.77 -26.49 5.74
N LEU A 58 -7.01 -27.28 6.48
CA LEU A 58 -7.25 -28.72 6.66
C LEU A 58 -8.52 -28.98 7.48
N ASP A 59 -8.74 -28.22 8.55
CA ASP A 59 -9.96 -28.32 9.38
C ASP A 59 -11.22 -27.93 8.60
N THR A 60 -11.15 -26.88 7.78
CA THR A 60 -12.25 -26.47 6.89
C THR A 60 -12.63 -27.57 5.89
N LYS A 61 -11.70 -28.49 5.58
CA LYS A 61 -11.93 -29.66 4.73
C LYS A 61 -12.31 -30.92 5.51
N ASN A 62 -12.63 -30.79 6.81
CA ASN A 62 -12.96 -31.89 7.73
C ASN A 62 -11.91 -33.01 7.74
N ARG A 63 -10.62 -32.67 7.64
CA ARG A 63 -9.54 -33.65 7.79
C ARG A 63 -9.25 -33.86 9.27
N LEU A 64 -9.40 -35.10 9.74
CA LEU A 64 -9.07 -35.46 11.12
C LEU A 64 -7.55 -35.58 11.31
N ASP A 65 -6.88 -36.17 10.32
CA ASP A 65 -5.42 -36.34 10.28
C ASP A 65 -4.86 -36.01 8.90
N VAL A 66 -3.54 -35.85 8.85
CA VAL A 66 -2.76 -35.56 7.64
C VAL A 66 -1.38 -36.21 7.75
N GLY A 67 -0.88 -36.75 6.64
CA GLY A 67 0.47 -37.32 6.58
C GLY A 67 1.54 -36.28 6.93
N LEU A 68 2.55 -36.70 7.70
CA LEU A 68 3.65 -35.82 8.12
C LEU A 68 4.34 -35.16 6.92
N GLN A 69 4.68 -35.96 5.91
CA GLN A 69 5.43 -35.48 4.73
C GLN A 69 4.64 -34.47 3.90
N TYR A 70 3.34 -34.72 3.64
CA TYR A 70 2.46 -33.76 2.98
C TYR A 70 2.37 -32.44 3.73
N PHE A 71 2.22 -32.52 5.06
CA PHE A 71 2.06 -31.34 5.90
C PHE A 71 3.29 -30.43 5.80
N GLU A 72 4.48 -30.99 6.03
CA GLU A 72 5.73 -30.24 5.97
C GLU A 72 6.04 -29.67 4.60
N TYR A 73 5.82 -30.46 3.54
CA TYR A 73 5.95 -30.00 2.16
C TYR A 73 5.03 -28.79 1.87
N SER A 74 3.77 -28.88 2.31
CA SER A 74 2.78 -27.81 2.12
C SER A 74 3.17 -26.53 2.87
N VAL A 75 3.69 -26.65 4.09
CA VAL A 75 4.21 -25.51 4.87
C VAL A 75 5.37 -24.85 4.15
N ASP A 76 6.37 -25.62 3.71
CA ASP A 76 7.53 -25.10 2.99
C ASP A 76 7.13 -24.37 1.70
N ARG A 77 6.17 -24.93 0.94
CA ARG A 77 5.61 -24.32 -0.27
C ARG A 77 4.89 -22.99 0.01
N ILE A 78 4.14 -22.90 1.11
CA ILE A 78 3.47 -21.65 1.52
C ILE A 78 4.51 -20.60 1.94
N VAL A 79 5.55 -21.01 2.68
CA VAL A 79 6.66 -20.11 3.07
C VAL A 79 7.34 -19.53 1.83
N TRP A 80 7.65 -20.37 0.84
CA TRP A 80 8.22 -19.94 -0.45
C TRP A 80 7.37 -18.86 -1.13
N ALA A 81 6.07 -19.15 -1.32
CA ALA A 81 5.15 -18.21 -1.96
C ALA A 81 5.06 -16.88 -1.19
N ASN A 82 5.02 -16.93 0.15
CA ASN A 82 4.92 -15.73 0.99
C ASN A 82 6.17 -14.84 0.94
N ILE A 83 7.37 -15.42 0.87
CA ILE A 83 8.63 -14.66 0.75
C ILE A 83 8.63 -13.88 -0.56
N PHE A 84 8.33 -14.53 -1.69
CA PHE A 84 8.29 -13.86 -2.99
C PHE A 84 7.11 -12.91 -3.16
N HIS A 85 5.98 -13.18 -2.51
CA HIS A 85 4.88 -12.23 -2.51
C HIS A 85 5.28 -10.91 -1.84
N ARG A 86 6.04 -10.96 -0.73
CA ARG A 86 6.52 -9.79 0.01
C ARG A 86 7.70 -9.08 -0.66
N ALA A 87 8.50 -9.79 -1.45
CA ALA A 87 9.57 -9.22 -2.25
C ALA A 87 9.00 -8.45 -3.47
N LYS A 88 8.56 -7.20 -3.27
CA LYS A 88 7.94 -6.35 -4.31
C LYS A 88 8.86 -6.03 -5.51
N LYS A 89 10.17 -6.22 -5.37
CA LYS A 89 11.19 -5.75 -6.32
C LYS A 89 11.67 -6.80 -7.33
N LEU A 90 11.20 -8.04 -7.25
CA LEU A 90 11.60 -9.07 -8.20
C LEU A 90 10.67 -9.04 -9.42
N PRO A 91 11.18 -8.77 -10.64
CA PRO A 91 10.37 -8.73 -11.86
C PRO A 91 9.76 -10.10 -12.17
N ASP A 92 10.53 -11.17 -11.93
CA ASP A 92 10.10 -12.55 -12.11
C ASP A 92 10.16 -13.29 -10.76
N LYS A 93 8.99 -13.62 -10.20
CA LYS A 93 8.90 -14.39 -8.96
C LYS A 93 9.08 -15.87 -9.29
N PRO A 94 10.10 -16.55 -8.76
CA PRO A 94 10.33 -17.96 -9.06
C PRO A 94 9.18 -18.80 -8.51
N GLU A 95 8.68 -19.70 -9.36
CA GLU A 95 7.67 -20.69 -8.97
C GLU A 95 8.26 -21.70 -7.99
N TRP A 96 7.38 -22.43 -7.31
CA TRP A 96 7.80 -23.56 -6.47
C TRP A 96 8.46 -24.62 -7.36
N PRO A 97 9.72 -25.01 -7.09
CA PRO A 97 10.54 -25.68 -8.10
C PRO A 97 10.28 -27.19 -8.21
N TRP A 98 9.50 -27.77 -7.30
CA TRP A 98 9.21 -29.21 -7.27
C TRP A 98 7.77 -29.49 -7.68
N SER A 99 7.57 -30.32 -8.71
CA SER A 99 6.25 -30.74 -9.18
C SER A 99 5.67 -31.93 -8.42
N GLU A 100 6.53 -32.74 -7.81
CA GLU A 100 6.12 -33.90 -7.02
C GLU A 100 5.50 -33.41 -5.70
N VAL A 101 4.26 -33.81 -5.46
CA VAL A 101 3.50 -33.46 -4.26
C VAL A 101 3.23 -34.76 -3.50
N PRO A 102 3.63 -34.87 -2.22
CA PRO A 102 3.30 -36.05 -1.41
C PRO A 102 1.79 -36.30 -1.39
N ASP A 103 1.36 -37.54 -1.24
CA ASP A 103 -0.07 -37.82 -1.05
C ASP A 103 -0.52 -37.30 0.33
N LEU A 104 -1.65 -36.61 0.35
CA LEU A 104 -2.31 -36.11 1.56
C LEU A 104 -2.64 -37.24 2.55
N GLN A 105 -2.97 -38.42 2.03
CA GLN A 105 -3.38 -39.59 2.83
C GLN A 105 -2.26 -40.60 3.07
N ASP A 106 -1.05 -40.33 2.57
CA ASP A 106 0.09 -41.19 2.88
C ASP A 106 0.52 -40.97 4.34
N MET A 107 0.29 -41.98 5.15
CA MET A 107 0.64 -42.03 6.57
C MET A 107 1.84 -42.95 6.83
N SER A 108 2.63 -43.29 5.80
CA SER A 108 3.81 -44.16 5.90
C SER A 108 4.83 -43.67 6.94
N ASP A 109 5.05 -42.36 7.00
CA ASP A 109 5.88 -41.68 8.01
C ASP A 109 5.07 -41.21 9.25
N GLY A 110 3.81 -41.64 9.37
CA GLY A 110 2.88 -41.25 10.42
C GLY A 110 2.12 -39.94 10.15
N THR A 111 1.28 -39.59 11.11
CA THR A 111 0.48 -38.35 11.08
C THR A 111 1.29 -37.15 11.55
N SER A 112 0.98 -35.96 11.05
CA SER A 112 1.63 -34.71 11.48
C SER A 112 1.33 -34.42 12.96
N PRO A 113 2.34 -34.43 13.86
CA PRO A 113 2.13 -34.11 15.27
C PRO A 113 1.72 -32.64 15.44
N VAL A 114 2.22 -31.75 14.58
CA VAL A 114 1.89 -30.31 14.59
C VAL A 114 0.41 -30.08 14.33
N TYR A 115 -0.16 -30.75 13.32
CA TYR A 115 -1.58 -30.63 13.02
C TYR A 115 -2.44 -31.23 14.14
N ARG A 116 -2.02 -32.38 14.66
CA ARG A 116 -2.69 -33.07 15.77
C ARG A 116 -2.75 -32.19 17.03
N GLU A 117 -1.62 -31.62 17.45
CA GLU A 117 -1.54 -30.69 18.59
C GLU A 117 -2.36 -29.42 18.36
N TRP A 118 -2.37 -28.89 17.13
CA TRP A 118 -3.21 -27.77 16.77
C TRP A 118 -4.70 -28.10 16.94
N ARG A 119 -5.15 -29.30 16.52
CA ARG A 119 -6.54 -29.74 16.73
C ARG A 119 -6.89 -29.83 18.21
N ILE A 120 -6.03 -30.44 19.04
CA ILE A 120 -6.22 -30.55 20.49
C ILE A 120 -6.37 -29.16 21.14
N ARG A 121 -5.43 -28.25 20.85
CA ARG A 121 -5.44 -26.87 21.39
C ARG A 121 -6.66 -26.06 20.99
N ASN A 122 -7.30 -26.40 19.87
CA ASN A 122 -8.51 -25.75 19.37
C ASN A 122 -9.81 -26.53 19.71
N GLY A 123 -9.75 -27.53 20.59
CA GLY A 123 -10.92 -28.31 21.01
C GLY A 123 -11.55 -29.13 19.88
N LYS A 124 -10.76 -29.51 18.87
CA LYS A 124 -11.22 -30.29 17.72
C LYS A 124 -11.01 -31.79 17.98
N PRO A 125 -11.90 -32.67 17.49
CA PRO A 125 -11.74 -34.11 17.64
C PRO A 125 -10.49 -34.58 16.91
N VAL A 126 -9.74 -35.46 17.54
CA VAL A 126 -8.56 -36.13 16.97
C VAL A 126 -8.88 -37.62 16.92
N GLU A 127 -8.43 -38.33 15.88
CA GLU A 127 -8.59 -39.78 15.85
C GLU A 127 -7.78 -40.37 17.00
N GLU A 128 -8.48 -40.94 17.98
CA GLU A 128 -7.83 -41.71 19.04
C GLU A 128 -7.12 -42.87 18.34
N ALA A 129 -5.82 -43.01 18.63
CA ALA A 129 -5.08 -44.18 18.17
C ALA A 129 -5.91 -45.39 18.59
N ARG A 130 -6.30 -46.23 17.63
CA ARG A 130 -7.15 -47.39 17.87
C ARG A 130 -6.41 -48.38 18.77
N ASP A 131 -6.38 -48.09 20.06
CA ASP A 131 -5.97 -49.00 21.09
C ASP A 131 -7.09 -50.03 21.22
N SER A 132 -6.78 -51.22 20.73
CA SER A 132 -7.66 -52.38 20.77
C SER A 132 -7.92 -52.75 22.23
N ALA A 133 -9.05 -52.32 22.78
CA ALA A 133 -9.51 -52.71 24.12
C ALA A 133 -10.80 -53.56 24.06
N PRO A 134 -10.93 -54.58 24.93
CA PRO A 134 -11.96 -55.61 24.82
C PRO A 134 -13.29 -55.20 25.45
N ALA A 135 -14.38 -55.65 24.80
CA ALA A 135 -15.75 -55.39 25.19
C ALA A 135 -16.14 -56.10 26.51
N THR A 136 -16.52 -55.31 27.52
CA THR A 136 -17.11 -55.79 28.77
C THR A 136 -18.63 -55.67 28.68
N LYS A 137 -19.35 -56.78 28.89
CA LYS A 137 -20.81 -56.87 28.82
C LYS A 137 -21.47 -56.29 30.10
N PRO A 138 -22.48 -55.40 29.99
CA PRO A 138 -23.20 -54.87 31.14
C PRO A 138 -24.33 -55.80 31.62
N SER A 139 -24.71 -55.63 32.89
CA SER A 139 -25.61 -56.47 33.69
C SER A 139 -27.03 -55.86 33.80
N SER A 140 -28.07 -56.70 33.90
CA SER A 140 -29.50 -56.35 33.72
C SER A 140 -30.15 -55.41 34.76
N ALA A 141 -29.49 -55.03 35.86
CA ALA A 141 -30.08 -54.12 36.87
C ALA A 141 -29.84 -52.62 36.57
N GLU A 142 -28.90 -52.29 35.68
CA GLU A 142 -28.58 -50.90 35.28
C GLU A 142 -29.58 -50.30 34.27
N ILE A 143 -30.41 -51.15 33.63
CA ILE A 143 -31.23 -50.78 32.47
C ILE A 143 -32.28 -49.70 32.79
N GLY A 144 -32.84 -49.67 34.02
CA GLY A 144 -33.87 -48.69 34.39
C GLY A 144 -33.34 -47.27 34.55
N SER A 145 -32.24 -47.11 35.28
CA SER A 145 -31.54 -45.81 35.44
C SER A 145 -30.98 -45.31 34.11
N GLU A 146 -30.56 -46.23 33.25
CA GLU A 146 -29.97 -45.89 31.94
C GLU A 146 -31.03 -45.35 30.96
N VAL A 147 -32.30 -45.73 31.11
CA VAL A 147 -33.38 -45.22 30.25
C VAL A 147 -33.73 -43.77 30.59
N GLU A 148 -33.91 -43.41 31.87
CA GLU A 148 -34.18 -42.03 32.26
C GLU A 148 -33.03 -41.08 31.89
N GLU A 149 -31.78 -41.52 32.07
CA GLU A 149 -30.61 -40.74 31.65
C GLU A 149 -30.57 -40.53 30.13
N LYS A 150 -30.92 -41.55 29.35
CA LYS A 150 -31.00 -41.44 27.88
C LYS A 150 -32.11 -40.51 27.43
N GLU A 151 -33.26 -40.52 28.09
CA GLU A 151 -34.37 -39.60 27.80
C GLU A 151 -33.99 -38.14 28.07
N GLN A 152 -33.33 -37.87 29.19
CA GLN A 152 -32.82 -36.53 29.50
C GLN A 152 -31.77 -36.08 28.47
N LYS A 153 -30.83 -36.95 28.10
CA LYS A 153 -29.83 -36.67 27.06
C LYS A 153 -30.48 -36.40 25.69
N LEU A 154 -31.55 -37.12 25.35
CA LEU A 154 -32.32 -36.89 24.12
C LEU A 154 -33.00 -35.52 24.15
N ALA A 155 -33.59 -35.12 25.27
CA ALA A 155 -34.19 -33.80 25.44
C ALA A 155 -33.15 -32.67 25.32
N ASP A 156 -31.99 -32.83 25.98
CA ASP A 156 -30.89 -31.87 25.89
C ASP A 156 -30.32 -31.79 24.46
N SER A 157 -30.19 -32.92 23.78
CA SER A 157 -29.77 -32.97 22.38
C SER A 157 -30.75 -32.24 21.46
N ALA A 158 -32.05 -32.45 21.66
CA ALA A 158 -33.10 -31.78 20.88
C ALA A 158 -33.07 -30.25 21.07
N THR A 159 -32.87 -29.76 22.30
CA THR A 159 -32.74 -28.32 22.56
C THR A 159 -31.48 -27.73 21.93
N ASN A 160 -30.35 -28.44 21.99
CA ASN A 160 -29.11 -28.03 21.35
C ASN A 160 -29.22 -28.00 19.83
N LEU A 161 -29.92 -28.97 19.22
CA LEU A 161 -30.17 -29.00 17.77
C LEU A 161 -31.00 -27.78 17.33
N LYS A 162 -32.03 -27.43 18.11
CA LYS A 162 -32.85 -26.24 17.83
C LYS A 162 -32.05 -24.93 17.94
N ARG A 163 -31.15 -24.83 18.92
CA ARG A 163 -30.23 -23.69 19.06
C ARG A 163 -29.29 -23.61 17.85
N ALA A 164 -28.65 -24.71 17.49
CA ALA A 164 -27.76 -24.78 16.33
C ALA A 164 -28.48 -24.41 15.02
N GLN A 165 -29.72 -24.84 14.85
CA GLN A 165 -30.53 -24.44 13.69
C GLN A 165 -30.76 -22.93 13.64
N THR A 166 -31.08 -22.31 14.78
CA THR A 166 -31.25 -20.85 14.88
C THR A 166 -29.96 -20.10 14.54
N ASP A 167 -28.81 -20.63 14.98
CA ASP A 167 -27.50 -20.04 14.67
C ASP A 167 -27.15 -20.15 13.18
N ILE A 168 -27.46 -21.28 12.54
CA ILE A 168 -27.30 -21.47 11.09
C ILE A 168 -28.14 -20.43 10.33
N ASP A 169 -29.40 -20.26 10.69
CA ASP A 169 -30.30 -19.31 10.03
C ASP A 169 -29.80 -17.86 10.18
N ASN A 170 -29.28 -17.51 11.37
CA ASN A 170 -28.68 -16.20 11.63
C ASN A 170 -27.40 -15.97 10.81
N LEU A 171 -26.52 -16.97 10.72
CA LEU A 171 -25.30 -16.90 9.93
C LEU A 171 -25.61 -16.80 8.43
N GLN A 172 -26.62 -17.52 7.94
CA GLN A 172 -27.07 -17.40 6.53
C GLN A 172 -27.56 -15.99 6.23
N LYS A 173 -28.32 -15.38 7.15
CA LYS A 173 -28.78 -13.99 7.02
C LYS A 173 -27.61 -13.00 7.00
N ASP A 174 -26.63 -13.16 7.89
CA ASP A 174 -25.43 -12.32 7.92
C ASP A 174 -24.59 -12.47 6.65
N LEU A 175 -24.40 -13.71 6.16
CA LEU A 175 -23.66 -14.00 4.93
C LEU A 175 -24.33 -13.33 3.72
N ASN A 176 -25.66 -13.43 3.61
CA ASN A 176 -26.41 -12.77 2.54
C ASN A 176 -26.31 -11.24 2.61
N SER A 177 -26.39 -10.66 3.82
CA SER A 177 -26.20 -9.22 4.04
C SER A 177 -24.81 -8.76 3.58
N LYS A 178 -23.76 -9.50 3.98
CA LYS A 178 -22.37 -9.23 3.56
C LYS A 178 -22.17 -9.38 2.06
N ARG A 179 -22.80 -10.37 1.42
CA ARG A 179 -22.75 -10.56 -0.04
C ARG A 179 -23.29 -9.33 -0.78
N VAL A 180 -24.47 -8.83 -0.40
CA VAL A 180 -25.07 -7.63 -1.01
C VAL A 180 -24.16 -6.42 -0.82
N ARG A 181 -23.53 -6.26 0.35
CA ARG A 181 -22.58 -5.18 0.60
C ARG A 181 -21.36 -5.26 -0.33
N ILE A 182 -20.79 -6.45 -0.51
CA ILE A 182 -19.66 -6.66 -1.42
C ILE A 182 -20.04 -6.33 -2.87
N GLU A 183 -21.23 -6.71 -3.33
CA GLU A 183 -21.73 -6.40 -4.67
C GLU A 183 -21.92 -4.89 -4.88
N ASN A 184 -22.43 -4.18 -3.87
CA ASN A 184 -22.56 -2.73 -3.88
C ASN A 184 -21.19 -2.02 -3.92
N GLU A 185 -20.23 -2.49 -3.12
CA GLU A 185 -18.86 -1.95 -3.09
C GLU A 185 -18.12 -2.22 -4.41
N ALA A 186 -18.31 -3.41 -5.01
CA ALA A 186 -17.76 -3.75 -6.33
C ALA A 186 -18.30 -2.83 -7.43
N SER A 187 -19.60 -2.49 -7.38
CA SER A 187 -20.22 -1.55 -8.31
C SER A 187 -19.65 -0.13 -8.17
N SER A 188 -19.38 0.30 -6.92
CA SER A 188 -18.70 1.57 -6.66
C SER A 188 -17.27 1.58 -7.21
N PHE A 189 -16.52 0.48 -7.02
CA PHE A 189 -15.16 0.35 -7.53
C PHE A 189 -15.11 0.45 -9.07
N ALA A 190 -16.03 -0.21 -9.78
CA ALA A 190 -16.13 -0.11 -11.23
C ALA A 190 -16.36 1.33 -11.71
N SER A 191 -17.19 2.10 -10.99
CA SER A 191 -17.40 3.53 -11.27
C SER A 191 -16.13 4.37 -11.07
N PHE A 192 -15.36 4.09 -10.01
CA PHE A 192 -14.07 4.76 -9.81
C PHE A 192 -13.05 4.42 -10.90
N GLU A 193 -12.97 3.16 -11.33
CA GLU A 193 -12.08 2.73 -12.42
C GLU A 193 -12.42 3.45 -13.73
N GLN A 194 -13.71 3.61 -14.03
CA GLN A 194 -14.16 4.39 -15.19
C GLN A 194 -13.75 5.87 -15.09
N ARG A 195 -13.85 6.48 -13.90
CA ARG A 195 -13.41 7.86 -13.67
C ARG A 195 -11.90 8.03 -13.82
N LEU A 196 -11.10 7.06 -13.37
CA LEU A 196 -9.65 7.08 -13.53
C LEU A 196 -9.26 7.04 -15.00
N ARG A 197 -9.83 6.11 -15.78
CA ARG A 197 -9.60 6.04 -17.24
C ARG A 197 -9.94 7.35 -17.95
N LEU A 198 -11.02 8.02 -17.53
CA LEU A 198 -11.40 9.31 -18.09
C LEU A 198 -10.38 10.42 -17.76
N VAL A 199 -9.82 10.43 -16.55
CA VAL A 199 -8.80 11.39 -16.15
C VAL A 199 -7.49 11.13 -16.89
N GLU A 200 -7.08 9.87 -17.03
CA GLU A 200 -5.90 9.46 -17.80
C GLU A 200 -6.01 9.94 -19.26
N ALA A 201 -7.13 9.67 -19.93
CA ALA A 201 -7.35 10.12 -21.30
C ALA A 201 -7.33 11.66 -21.44
N LYS A 202 -7.85 12.39 -20.43
CA LYS A 202 -7.79 13.86 -20.40
C LYS A 202 -6.37 14.37 -20.20
N LEU A 203 -5.58 13.70 -19.36
CA LEU A 203 -4.19 14.04 -19.10
C LEU A 203 -3.33 13.79 -20.35
N GLU A 204 -3.47 12.64 -20.99
CA GLU A 204 -2.78 12.32 -22.24
C GLU A 204 -3.08 13.36 -23.32
N LYS A 205 -4.36 13.75 -23.46
CA LYS A 205 -4.74 14.82 -24.38
C LYS A 205 -4.08 16.15 -24.02
N ALA A 206 -4.09 16.55 -22.75
CA ALA A 206 -3.49 17.80 -22.31
C ALA A 206 -1.97 17.83 -22.53
N VAL A 207 -1.29 16.70 -22.33
CA VAL A 207 0.14 16.54 -22.62
C VAL A 207 0.39 16.67 -24.12
N ALA A 208 -0.40 15.99 -24.96
CA ALA A 208 -0.26 16.10 -26.41
C ALA A 208 -0.51 17.54 -26.92
N ASP A 209 -1.54 18.21 -26.38
CA ASP A 209 -1.83 19.62 -26.69
C ASP A 209 -0.67 20.53 -26.24
N GLN A 210 -0.07 20.25 -25.07
CA GLN A 210 1.10 20.98 -24.57
C GLN A 210 2.33 20.77 -25.46
N GLU A 211 2.61 19.53 -25.88
CA GLU A 211 3.72 19.21 -26.80
C GLU A 211 3.53 19.87 -28.17
N ALA A 212 2.31 19.86 -28.70
CA ALA A 212 1.97 20.54 -29.95
C ALA A 212 2.17 22.07 -29.86
N HIS A 213 2.10 22.64 -28.65
CA HIS A 213 2.29 24.05 -28.38
C HIS A 213 3.70 24.41 -27.85
N GLN A 214 4.64 23.45 -27.76
CA GLN A 214 6.04 23.73 -27.46
C GLN A 214 6.74 24.37 -28.68
N CYS A 215 6.40 25.64 -28.96
CA CYS A 215 7.10 26.47 -29.95
C CYS A 215 8.51 26.87 -29.50
N LEU A 216 8.87 26.65 -28.23
CA LEU A 216 10.16 27.03 -27.67
C LEU A 216 11.04 25.79 -27.45
N LYS A 217 12.00 25.59 -28.37
CA LYS A 217 13.11 24.68 -28.14
C LYS A 217 14.07 25.33 -27.15
N ILE A 218 14.05 24.85 -25.91
CA ILE A 218 15.02 25.29 -24.89
C ILE A 218 16.36 24.61 -25.22
N PRO A 219 17.45 25.37 -25.45
CA PRO A 219 18.76 24.79 -25.71
C PRO A 219 19.25 23.96 -24.52
N GLU A 220 20.13 22.99 -24.73
CA GLU A 220 20.77 22.26 -23.62
C GLU A 220 21.91 23.10 -22.99
N GLY A 221 22.23 22.81 -21.72
CA GLY A 221 23.28 23.51 -20.96
C GLY A 221 22.75 24.61 -20.04
N VAL A 222 23.67 25.43 -19.50
CA VAL A 222 23.36 26.42 -18.44
C VAL A 222 22.28 27.41 -18.85
N THR A 223 22.31 27.90 -20.10
CA THR A 223 21.27 28.79 -20.64
C THR A 223 19.91 28.10 -20.71
N GLY A 224 19.90 26.81 -21.02
CA GLY A 224 18.70 25.98 -21.01
C GLY A 224 18.10 25.79 -19.63
N ASP A 225 18.95 25.50 -18.65
CA ASP A 225 18.52 25.32 -17.27
C ASP A 225 18.00 26.64 -16.67
N LEU A 226 18.62 27.76 -17.02
CA LEU A 226 18.11 29.09 -16.67
C LEU A 226 16.74 29.37 -17.31
N ALA A 227 16.56 29.04 -18.59
CA ALA A 227 15.28 29.19 -19.28
C ALA A 227 14.18 28.30 -18.65
N LYS A 228 14.51 27.05 -18.27
CA LYS A 228 13.59 26.16 -17.54
C LYS A 228 13.21 26.73 -16.18
N LEU A 229 14.17 27.32 -15.45
CA LEU A 229 13.91 27.98 -14.18
C LEU A 229 12.93 29.13 -14.35
N TYR A 230 13.15 30.02 -15.32
CA TYR A 230 12.23 31.13 -15.59
C TYR A 230 10.86 30.67 -16.05
N LEU A 231 10.76 29.60 -16.85
CA LEU A 231 9.47 29.03 -17.24
C LEU A 231 8.72 28.44 -16.03
N ARG A 232 9.42 27.75 -15.13
CA ARG A 232 8.81 27.25 -13.88
C ARG A 232 8.34 28.40 -13.01
N LEU A 233 9.15 29.45 -12.88
CA LEU A 233 8.78 30.65 -12.11
C LEU A 233 7.56 31.35 -12.72
N ALA A 234 7.52 31.49 -14.04
CA ALA A 234 6.38 32.04 -14.76
C ALA A 234 5.12 31.18 -14.60
N ASP A 235 5.27 29.85 -14.53
CA ASP A 235 4.17 28.93 -14.28
C ASP A 235 3.62 29.07 -12.86
N GLU A 236 4.51 29.12 -11.86
CA GLU A 236 4.14 29.33 -10.45
C GLU A 236 3.43 30.66 -10.23
N LEU A 237 3.94 31.73 -10.84
CA LEU A 237 3.41 33.09 -10.71
C LEU A 237 2.26 33.41 -11.68
N ARG A 238 1.86 32.47 -12.56
CA ARG A 238 0.85 32.70 -13.61
C ARG A 238 -0.47 33.27 -13.09
N ASP A 239 -0.86 32.86 -11.89
CA ASP A 239 -2.13 33.26 -11.27
C ASP A 239 -2.01 34.53 -10.40
N VAL A 240 -0.81 35.10 -10.27
CA VAL A 240 -0.57 36.32 -9.49
C VAL A 240 -0.80 37.53 -10.41
N PRO A 241 -1.86 38.33 -10.20
CA PRO A 241 -2.12 39.48 -11.04
C PRO A 241 -1.03 40.54 -10.83
N SER A 242 -0.36 40.94 -11.92
CA SER A 242 0.63 42.01 -11.93
C SER A 242 0.34 43.04 -13.03
N VAL A 243 0.66 44.30 -12.78
CA VAL A 243 0.56 45.38 -13.77
C VAL A 243 1.95 45.58 -14.40
N PRO A 244 2.07 45.63 -15.74
CA PRO A 244 3.34 45.95 -16.39
C PRO A 244 3.76 47.38 -16.03
N ASP A 245 5.05 47.58 -15.71
CA ASP A 245 5.58 48.92 -15.54
C ASP A 245 5.59 49.66 -16.89
N THR A 246 4.68 50.63 -17.05
CA THR A 246 4.64 51.48 -18.23
C THR A 246 5.56 52.70 -18.12
N THR A 247 6.16 52.94 -16.95
CA THR A 247 6.99 54.12 -16.69
C THR A 247 8.45 53.93 -17.10
N GLY A 248 8.88 52.67 -17.30
CA GLY A 248 10.25 52.31 -17.66
C GLY A 248 11.25 52.56 -16.54
N LYS A 249 10.79 52.75 -15.31
CA LYS A 249 11.63 52.99 -14.13
C LYS A 249 12.13 51.69 -13.51
N VAL A 250 11.45 50.58 -13.80
CA VAL A 250 11.75 49.27 -13.25
C VAL A 250 12.35 48.38 -14.33
N ASP A 251 13.58 47.93 -14.11
CA ASP A 251 14.15 46.84 -14.91
C ASP A 251 13.45 45.53 -14.54
N LEU A 252 12.47 45.14 -15.36
CA LEU A 252 11.72 43.89 -15.18
C LEU A 252 12.63 42.65 -15.16
N THR A 253 13.79 42.70 -15.83
CA THR A 253 14.77 41.62 -15.81
C THR A 253 15.35 41.45 -14.42
N GLN A 254 15.72 42.58 -13.79
CA GLN A 254 16.24 42.58 -12.42
C GLN A 254 15.18 42.13 -11.41
N VAL A 255 13.94 42.62 -11.54
CA VAL A 255 12.83 42.18 -10.68
C VAL A 255 12.57 40.68 -10.84
N ALA A 256 12.65 40.14 -12.06
CA ALA A 256 12.48 38.70 -12.30
C ALA A 256 13.60 37.87 -11.65
N VAL A 257 14.86 38.34 -11.67
CA VAL A 257 15.98 37.68 -10.99
C VAL A 257 15.77 37.68 -9.48
N GLU A 258 15.36 38.81 -8.89
CA GLU A 258 15.14 38.93 -7.44
C GLU A 258 13.93 38.10 -6.99
N LEU A 259 12.85 38.11 -7.77
CA LEU A 259 11.69 37.25 -7.55
C LEU A 259 12.05 35.76 -7.60
N ALA A 260 12.93 35.33 -8.52
CA ALA A 260 13.29 33.92 -8.67
C ALA A 260 13.82 33.32 -7.36
N TYR A 261 14.64 34.06 -6.63
CA TYR A 261 15.20 33.60 -5.35
C TYR A 261 14.17 33.61 -4.21
N LEU A 262 13.24 34.57 -4.23
CA LEU A 262 12.26 34.74 -3.15
C LEU A 262 11.09 33.75 -3.28
N VAL A 263 10.69 33.44 -4.51
CA VAL A 263 9.48 32.64 -4.79
C VAL A 263 9.72 31.13 -4.62
N ASP A 264 10.96 30.67 -4.53
CA ASP A 264 11.30 29.28 -4.20
C ASP A 264 10.90 28.88 -2.75
N GLY A 265 10.52 29.85 -1.91
CA GLY A 265 10.02 29.60 -0.57
C GLY A 265 8.67 28.87 -0.55
N HIS A 266 8.57 27.78 0.22
CA HIS A 266 7.29 27.13 0.56
C HIS A 266 6.37 28.18 1.20
N ASN A 267 5.28 28.56 0.52
CA ASN A 267 4.28 29.59 0.85
C ASN A 267 4.42 30.97 0.18
N ALA A 268 5.47 31.23 -0.62
CA ALA A 268 5.65 32.53 -1.28
C ALA A 268 4.42 32.98 -2.08
N LYS A 269 3.89 32.10 -2.94
CA LYS A 269 2.68 32.35 -3.75
C LYS A 269 1.45 32.65 -2.89
N ARG A 270 1.23 31.87 -1.83
CA ARG A 270 0.08 32.08 -0.92
C ARG A 270 0.16 33.45 -0.26
N ASN A 271 1.32 33.80 0.27
CA ASN A 271 1.51 35.08 0.96
C ASN A 271 1.34 36.28 0.01
N LEU A 272 1.75 36.15 -1.27
CA LEU A 272 1.47 37.17 -2.29
C LEU A 272 -0.02 37.34 -2.58
N LEU A 273 -0.76 36.23 -2.68
CA LEU A 273 -2.22 36.26 -2.89
C LEU A 273 -2.94 36.88 -1.69
N ASP A 274 -2.60 36.46 -0.47
CA ASP A 274 -3.15 37.04 0.76
C ASP A 274 -2.86 38.55 0.84
N PHE A 275 -1.66 38.97 0.43
CA PHE A 275 -1.29 40.38 0.36
C PHE A 275 -2.14 41.16 -0.65
N ILE A 276 -2.41 40.61 -1.83
CA ILE A 276 -3.31 41.21 -2.83
C ILE A 276 -4.74 41.32 -2.26
N GLU A 277 -5.25 40.27 -1.61
CA GLU A 277 -6.61 40.22 -1.06
C GLU A 277 -6.81 41.25 0.05
N THR A 278 -5.80 41.46 0.90
CA THR A 278 -5.86 42.47 1.97
C THR A 278 -5.84 43.91 1.46
N SER A 279 -5.49 44.13 0.19
CA SER A 279 -5.48 45.44 -0.48
C SER A 279 -4.81 46.57 0.33
N PRO A 280 -3.60 46.35 0.88
CA PRO A 280 -2.94 47.36 1.66
C PRO A 280 -2.49 48.54 0.77
N GLY A 281 -2.63 49.76 1.27
CA GLY A 281 -2.18 50.97 0.58
C GLY A 281 -0.69 51.22 0.79
N GLY A 282 0.01 51.65 -0.27
CA GLY A 282 1.43 52.00 -0.23
C GLY A 282 2.37 50.87 -0.64
N PHE A 283 3.66 51.15 -0.62
CA PHE A 283 4.71 50.20 -1.02
C PHE A 283 5.16 49.34 0.16
N TYR A 284 5.35 48.04 -0.07
CA TYR A 284 5.82 47.08 0.92
C TYR A 284 7.06 46.36 0.41
N CYS A 285 7.99 46.02 1.31
CA CYS A 285 9.14 45.20 0.93
C CYS A 285 8.70 43.80 0.49
N LEU A 286 8.96 43.44 -0.77
CA LEU A 286 8.51 42.19 -1.37
C LEU A 286 9.01 40.95 -0.62
N GLU A 287 10.26 40.97 -0.16
CA GLU A 287 10.82 39.87 0.63
C GLU A 287 10.06 39.64 1.94
N GLN A 288 9.58 40.71 2.59
CA GLN A 288 8.80 40.61 3.82
C GLN A 288 7.39 40.09 3.53
N VAL A 289 6.77 40.56 2.44
CA VAL A 289 5.48 40.06 1.95
C VAL A 289 5.56 38.56 1.68
N ILE A 290 6.57 38.11 0.92
CA ILE A 290 6.78 36.70 0.60
C ILE A 290 7.03 35.85 1.85
N LYS A 291 7.65 36.41 2.89
CA LYS A 291 7.84 35.75 4.20
C LYS A 291 6.58 35.76 5.08
N GLY A 292 5.47 36.35 4.62
CA GLY A 292 4.20 36.43 5.36
C GLY A 292 4.26 37.38 6.56
N LYS A 293 5.17 38.36 6.54
CA LYS A 293 5.32 39.32 7.65
C LYS A 293 4.47 40.56 7.39
N SER A 294 3.56 40.87 8.30
CA SER A 294 2.82 42.13 8.30
C SER A 294 3.68 43.25 8.88
N ARG A 295 3.97 44.28 8.08
CA ARG A 295 4.75 45.47 8.48
C ARG A 295 4.09 46.74 7.94
N PRO A 296 4.41 47.94 8.47
CA PRO A 296 3.93 49.18 7.88
C PRO A 296 4.47 49.37 6.45
N PRO A 297 3.76 50.15 5.62
CA PRO A 297 4.27 50.52 4.30
C PRO A 297 5.58 51.31 4.43
N VAL A 298 6.39 51.23 3.39
CA VAL A 298 7.57 52.07 3.17
C VAL A 298 7.12 53.53 3.00
N ASP A 299 7.98 54.46 3.41
CA ASP A 299 7.73 55.89 3.25
C ASP A 299 7.64 56.33 1.78
N ASP A 300 7.16 57.55 1.56
CA ASP A 300 7.04 58.16 0.23
C ASP A 300 8.41 58.32 -0.48
N GLU A 301 9.51 58.20 0.27
CA GLU A 301 10.87 58.25 -0.28
C GLU A 301 11.29 56.93 -0.94
N LEU A 302 10.52 55.85 -0.74
CA LEU A 302 10.80 54.48 -1.18
C LEU A 302 12.04 53.87 -0.51
N VAL A 303 12.27 54.15 0.78
CA VAL A 303 13.41 53.63 1.53
C VAL A 303 12.99 52.49 2.44
N CYS A 304 13.35 51.25 2.08
CA CYS A 304 13.05 50.11 2.94
C CYS A 304 13.93 50.14 4.22
N PRO A 305 13.34 50.08 5.43
CA PRO A 305 14.10 50.18 6.67
C PRO A 305 14.95 48.94 6.98
N GLU A 306 14.72 47.82 6.29
CA GLU A 306 15.37 46.53 6.60
C GLU A 306 16.35 46.06 5.54
N HIS A 307 16.16 46.45 4.29
CA HIS A 307 16.96 45.97 3.18
C HIS A 307 17.34 47.14 2.28
N HIS A 308 18.62 47.23 1.93
CA HIS A 308 19.07 48.13 0.90
C HIS A 308 18.78 47.53 -0.48
N ASP A 309 18.36 48.36 -1.43
CA ASP A 309 18.19 47.95 -2.84
C ASP A 309 17.22 46.76 -3.02
N CYS A 310 16.10 46.72 -2.28
CA CYS A 310 15.09 45.65 -2.44
C CYS A 310 13.97 46.02 -3.42
N VAL A 311 13.26 45.01 -3.94
CA VAL A 311 11.98 45.21 -4.65
C VAL A 311 10.88 45.60 -3.66
N LEU A 312 10.16 46.66 -4.00
CA LEU A 312 8.94 47.08 -3.33
C LEU A 312 7.73 46.65 -4.16
N ALA A 313 6.66 46.25 -3.50
CA ALA A 313 5.40 45.86 -4.10
C ALA A 313 4.25 46.68 -3.52
N GLU A 314 3.37 47.16 -4.38
CA GLU A 314 2.14 47.89 -4.04
C GLU A 314 0.94 47.16 -4.67
N VAL A 315 -0.20 47.13 -3.97
CA VAL A 315 -1.45 46.61 -4.53
C VAL A 315 -2.22 47.75 -5.18
N VAL A 316 -2.40 47.68 -6.49
CA VAL A 316 -3.12 48.68 -7.29
C VAL A 316 -4.42 48.08 -7.85
N CYS A 317 -5.47 48.90 -7.99
CA CYS A 317 -6.73 48.49 -8.59
C CYS A 317 -6.78 48.92 -10.06
N VAL A 318 -6.75 47.95 -10.98
CA VAL A 318 -6.84 48.19 -12.43
C VAL A 318 -8.08 47.51 -12.97
N GLY A 319 -9.03 48.30 -13.47
CA GLY A 319 -10.28 47.79 -14.04
C GLY A 319 -11.13 46.98 -13.05
N GLY A 320 -11.10 47.34 -11.76
CA GLY A 320 -11.87 46.67 -10.70
C GLY A 320 -11.24 45.37 -10.19
N LYS A 321 -9.99 45.08 -10.56
CA LYS A 321 -9.21 43.94 -10.04
C LYS A 321 -7.94 44.45 -9.36
N PHE A 322 -7.58 43.84 -8.24
CA PHE A 322 -6.33 44.12 -7.54
C PHE A 322 -5.17 43.38 -8.21
N ALA A 323 -4.03 44.07 -8.35
CA ALA A 323 -2.82 43.56 -8.98
C ALA A 323 -1.58 44.16 -8.32
N LEU A 324 -0.45 43.49 -8.43
CA LEU A 324 0.83 43.99 -7.93
C LEU A 324 1.48 44.95 -8.92
N SER A 325 1.92 46.09 -8.42
CA SER A 325 2.86 47.02 -9.04
C SER A 325 4.19 46.94 -8.30
N PHE A 326 5.31 47.03 -9.02
CA PHE A 326 6.64 46.93 -8.42
C PHE A 326 7.41 48.24 -8.54
N ALA A 327 8.28 48.52 -7.59
CA ALA A 327 9.25 49.61 -7.62
C ALA A 327 10.58 49.16 -7.02
N LYS A 328 11.65 49.92 -7.25
CA LYS A 328 12.95 49.69 -6.60
C LYS A 328 13.11 50.67 -5.43
N SER A 329 13.59 50.16 -4.30
CA SER A 329 13.97 51.02 -3.18
C SER A 329 15.16 51.90 -3.57
N LYS A 330 15.19 53.16 -3.12
CA LYS A 330 16.27 54.11 -3.43
C LYS A 330 17.55 53.86 -2.64
#